data_AF-A0A3C2APW4-F1
#
_entry.id   AF-A0A3C2APW4-F1
#
_cell.length_a   1.000
_cell.length_b   1.000
_cell.length_c   1.000
_cell.angle_alpha   90.00
_cell.angle_beta   90.00
_cell.angle_gamma   90.00
#
_symmetry.space_group_name_H-M   'P 1'
#
loop_
_entity.id
_entity.type
_entity.pdbx_description
1 polymer ?
#
loop_
_entity_poly.entity_id
_entity_poly.type
_entity_poly.pdbx_seq_one_letter_code
_entity_poly.pdbx_strand_id
1 'polypeptide(L)'
;MKFGKVEDPGLVDFSMPNDHPDTKRVLSNGNGNFRVFVGCAKWNKTDLKNFYPRGTKDELTYYSSQFNCIELNATFYRVFAKAQFEKWRDKTPENFRFFPKVVQNVSHWGRLNDVDRVVEEVVHAFGGLEEKLGRAFLQLKDDFAPKDFDRVATFCENWPKAVPLAMEFRHPDWYGDKTIAEELYQVLESNNISNIITDTAGRRDLVHMRLTTPNCFVRYTGANHASDYTRMDDWIE
;
A
#
# COMPACT_ATOMS: atom_id res chain seq x y z
N MET A 1 -5.04 16.33 -6.91
CA MET A 1 -6.23 15.46 -7.02
C MET A 1 -6.46 14.82 -5.66
N LYS A 2 -7.62 15.04 -5.01
CA LYS A 2 -7.93 14.39 -3.72
C LYS A 2 -8.80 13.17 -4.00
N PHE A 3 -8.17 12.08 -4.42
CA PHE A 3 -8.85 10.81 -4.73
C PHE A 3 -9.72 10.39 -3.55
N GLY A 4 -11.02 10.17 -3.78
CA GLY A 4 -11.97 9.77 -2.74
C GLY A 4 -12.28 10.84 -1.68
N LYS A 5 -12.00 12.12 -1.93
CA LYS A 5 -12.53 13.20 -1.07
C LYS A 5 -14.01 13.42 -1.38
N VAL A 6 -14.80 13.55 -0.31
CA VAL A 6 -16.20 13.99 -0.36
C VAL A 6 -16.34 15.37 0.27
N GLU A 7 -17.45 16.05 0.00
CA GLU A 7 -17.77 17.35 0.61
C GLU A 7 -18.25 17.18 2.05
N ASP A 8 -19.16 16.24 2.29
CA ASP A 8 -19.70 15.93 3.61
C ASP A 8 -19.50 14.44 3.94
N PRO A 9 -18.45 14.10 4.71
CA PRO A 9 -18.22 12.73 5.16
C PRO A 9 -19.34 12.17 6.05
N GLY A 10 -20.15 13.01 6.71
CA GLY A 10 -21.23 12.55 7.59
C GLY A 10 -22.39 11.86 6.85
N LEU A 11 -22.48 12.04 5.53
CA LEU A 11 -23.49 11.41 4.68
C LEU A 11 -23.02 10.11 4.02
N VAL A 12 -21.76 9.73 4.21
CA VAL A 12 -21.20 8.53 3.61
C VAL A 12 -21.57 7.31 4.45
N ASP A 13 -22.12 6.29 3.80
CA ASP A 13 -22.24 4.96 4.40
C ASP A 13 -20.84 4.31 4.46
N PHE A 14 -20.35 4.15 5.69
CA PHE A 14 -19.05 3.58 5.95
C PHE A 14 -19.09 2.08 6.27
N SER A 15 -20.26 1.45 6.27
CA SER A 15 -20.40 0.02 6.55
C SER A 15 -19.40 -0.80 5.72
N MET A 16 -18.72 -1.73 6.39
CA MET A 16 -17.82 -2.67 5.73
C MET A 16 -18.68 -3.74 5.04
N PRO A 17 -18.39 -4.08 3.77
CA PRO A 17 -19.03 -5.24 3.16
C PRO A 17 -18.52 -6.52 3.82
N ASN A 18 -19.24 -7.62 3.61
CA ASN A 18 -18.80 -8.93 4.08
C ASN A 18 -17.45 -9.30 3.46
N ASP A 19 -16.65 -10.04 4.23
CA ASP A 19 -15.45 -10.70 3.72
C ASP A 19 -15.75 -11.55 2.49
N HIS A 20 -14.86 -11.48 1.51
CA HIS A 20 -14.89 -12.43 0.42
C HIS A 20 -14.64 -13.85 0.96
N PRO A 21 -15.38 -14.90 0.50
CA PRO A 21 -15.28 -16.26 1.06
C PRO A 21 -13.86 -16.83 1.11
N ASP A 22 -13.04 -16.49 0.11
CA ASP A 22 -11.64 -16.92 0.02
C ASP A 22 -10.67 -16.20 0.97
N THR A 23 -11.04 -15.05 1.54
CA THR A 23 -10.18 -14.31 2.48
C THR A 23 -9.83 -15.20 3.67
N LYS A 24 -10.79 -15.98 4.19
CA LYS A 24 -10.56 -16.92 5.29
C LYS A 24 -9.56 -18.03 4.92
N ARG A 25 -9.68 -18.58 3.71
CA ARG A 25 -8.74 -19.57 3.16
C ARG A 25 -7.34 -18.98 3.06
N VAL A 26 -7.22 -17.78 2.48
CA VAL A 26 -5.94 -17.09 2.31
C VAL A 26 -5.27 -16.79 3.65
N LEU A 27 -6.03 -16.33 4.65
CA LEU A 27 -5.51 -16.08 6.01
C LEU A 27 -4.99 -17.34 6.69
N SER A 28 -5.64 -18.50 6.48
CA SER A 28 -5.19 -19.77 7.06
C SER A 28 -3.82 -20.24 6.58
N ASN A 29 -3.30 -19.67 5.48
CA ASN A 29 -1.93 -19.93 5.00
C ASN A 29 -0.87 -19.10 5.75
N GLY A 30 -1.28 -18.23 6.68
CA GLY A 30 -0.38 -17.45 7.53
C GLY A 30 0.28 -18.29 8.64
N ASN A 31 1.30 -17.72 9.28
CA ASN A 31 2.04 -18.39 10.36
C ASN A 31 1.38 -18.29 11.75
N GLY A 32 0.15 -17.78 11.83
CA GLY A 32 -0.59 -17.58 13.09
C GLY A 32 -0.13 -16.43 13.97
N ASN A 33 0.98 -15.74 13.63
CA ASN A 33 1.47 -14.60 14.40
C ASN A 33 0.84 -13.30 13.89
N PHE A 34 -0.15 -12.79 14.61
CA PHE A 34 -0.75 -11.50 14.32
C PHE A 34 0.20 -10.36 14.69
N ARG A 35 0.54 -9.51 13.71
CA ARG A 35 1.35 -8.30 13.89
C ARG A 35 0.70 -7.16 13.13
N VAL A 36 0.63 -6.00 13.77
CA VAL A 36 0.01 -4.80 13.18
C VAL A 36 1.07 -3.73 12.99
N PHE A 37 1.11 -3.15 11.79
CA PHE A 37 1.97 -2.03 11.44
C PHE A 37 1.11 -0.82 11.10
N VAL A 38 1.23 0.25 11.89
CA VAL A 38 0.46 1.48 11.71
C VAL A 38 1.44 2.63 11.54
N GLY A 39 1.25 3.38 10.46
CA GLY A 39 2.14 4.46 10.07
C GLY A 39 1.46 5.42 9.09
N CYS A 40 2.19 6.44 8.71
CA CYS A 40 1.75 7.53 7.86
C CYS A 40 2.38 7.41 6.47
N ALA A 41 1.82 8.16 5.53
CA ALA A 41 2.33 8.32 4.17
C ALA A 41 3.66 9.11 4.07
N LYS A 42 4.02 9.83 5.13
CA LYS A 42 5.15 10.77 5.20
C LYS A 42 5.57 10.97 6.65
N TRP A 43 6.83 11.36 6.88
CA TRP A 43 7.37 11.70 8.21
C TRP A 43 7.91 13.13 8.32
N ASN A 44 7.59 14.03 7.40
CA ASN A 44 8.13 15.40 7.49
C ASN A 44 7.22 16.30 8.34
N LYS A 45 7.81 17.33 8.96
CA LYS A 45 7.08 18.30 9.80
C LYS A 45 6.00 19.09 9.06
N THR A 46 6.18 19.34 7.77
CA THR A 46 5.24 20.14 6.97
C THR A 46 3.90 19.42 6.86
N ASP A 47 3.94 18.11 6.68
CA ASP A 47 2.74 17.27 6.57
C ASP A 47 2.19 16.83 7.94
N LEU A 48 3.05 16.53 8.91
CA LEU A 48 2.64 16.14 10.28
C LEU A 48 2.74 17.33 11.25
N LYS A 49 1.82 18.27 11.10
CA LYS A 49 1.76 19.48 11.95
C LYS A 49 1.54 19.11 13.41
N ASN A 50 2.21 19.83 14.31
CA ASN A 50 2.12 19.66 15.77
C ASN A 50 2.56 18.28 16.32
N PHE A 51 3.10 17.40 15.48
CA PHE A 51 3.56 16.08 15.90
C PHE A 51 4.97 16.09 16.49
N TYR A 52 5.84 16.99 16.00
CA TYR A 52 7.25 17.06 16.40
C TYR A 52 7.49 18.07 17.52
N PRO A 53 8.20 17.70 18.60
CA PRO A 53 8.69 18.63 19.60
C PRO A 53 9.49 19.78 19.00
N ARG A 54 9.47 20.93 19.69
CA ARG A 54 10.28 22.09 19.27
C ARG A 54 11.76 21.71 19.28
N GLY A 55 12.45 21.99 18.16
CA GLY A 55 13.88 21.73 18.03
C GLY A 55 14.26 20.34 17.50
N THR A 56 13.31 19.46 17.16
CA THR A 56 13.62 18.16 16.53
C THR A 56 14.50 18.37 15.29
N LYS A 57 15.69 17.78 15.24
CA LYS A 57 16.59 17.87 14.08
C LYS A 57 16.44 16.68 13.14
N ASP A 58 16.24 15.48 13.69
CA ASP A 58 16.01 14.26 12.93
C ASP A 58 14.54 13.82 13.04
N GLU A 59 13.80 14.09 11.98
CA GLU A 59 12.37 13.77 11.91
C GLU A 59 12.11 12.27 11.82
N LEU A 60 12.99 11.50 11.15
CA LEU A 60 12.79 10.06 10.97
C LEU A 60 13.03 9.32 12.28
N THR A 61 14.11 9.64 13.00
CA THR A 61 14.38 9.04 14.31
C THR A 61 13.23 9.30 15.28
N TYR A 62 12.75 10.55 15.37
CA TYR A 62 11.60 10.85 16.22
C TYR A 62 10.33 10.12 15.75
N TYR A 63 10.00 10.17 14.45
CA TYR A 63 8.83 9.50 13.89
C TYR A 63 8.81 8.01 14.21
N SER A 64 9.95 7.33 14.03
CA SER A 64 10.11 5.89 14.28
C SER A 64 10.09 5.50 15.76
N SER A 65 10.07 6.47 16.69
CA SER A 65 9.83 6.23 18.12
C SER A 65 8.34 6.21 18.47
N GLN A 66 7.48 6.73 17.58
CA GLN A 66 6.03 6.87 17.80
C GLN A 66 5.23 5.88 16.94
N PHE A 67 5.70 5.59 15.73
CA PHE A 67 5.11 4.64 14.78
C PHE A 67 6.07 3.49 14.50
N ASN A 68 5.52 2.31 14.18
CA ASN A 68 6.30 1.12 13.87
C ASN A 68 6.48 0.87 12.37
N CYS A 69 5.87 1.68 11.50
CA CYS A 69 6.14 1.65 10.08
C CYS A 69 5.97 3.00 9.39
N ILE A 70 6.34 3.04 8.10
CA ILE A 70 6.08 4.16 7.20
C ILE A 70 5.65 3.65 5.82
N GLU A 71 4.57 4.22 5.29
CA GLU A 71 4.29 4.18 3.85
C GLU A 71 5.20 5.22 3.17
N LEU A 72 6.32 4.76 2.60
CA LEU A 72 7.40 5.62 2.11
C LEU A 72 7.08 6.16 0.70
N ASN A 73 6.21 7.18 0.63
CA ASN A 73 5.79 7.79 -0.64
C ASN A 73 6.87 8.61 -1.36
N ALA A 74 7.96 9.02 -0.69
CA ALA A 74 9.00 9.81 -1.33
C ALA A 74 9.61 9.11 -2.57
N THR A 75 9.63 7.77 -2.55
CA THR A 75 10.13 6.88 -3.61
C THR A 75 9.25 6.85 -4.86
N PHE A 76 8.00 7.33 -4.77
CA PHE A 76 7.10 7.46 -5.91
C PHE A 76 7.63 8.43 -6.97
N TYR A 77 8.28 9.52 -6.54
CA TYR A 77 8.67 10.61 -7.42
C TYR A 77 10.06 10.42 -8.03
N ARG A 78 10.91 9.59 -7.41
CA ARG A 78 12.27 9.30 -7.87
C ARG A 78 12.79 8.00 -7.28
N VAL A 79 13.71 7.36 -8.01
CA VAL A 79 14.54 6.29 -7.48
C VAL A 79 15.67 6.90 -6.65
N PHE A 80 15.79 6.48 -5.39
CA PHE A 80 16.91 6.86 -4.52
C PHE A 80 18.02 5.81 -4.64
N ALA A 81 19.27 6.19 -4.39
CA ALA A 81 20.37 5.23 -4.30
C ALA A 81 20.17 4.27 -3.10
N LYS A 82 20.65 3.02 -3.22
CA LYS A 82 20.62 2.01 -2.15
C LYS A 82 21.17 2.55 -0.81
N ALA A 83 22.27 3.31 -0.86
CA ALA A 83 22.87 3.94 0.32
C ALA A 83 21.92 4.88 1.09
N GLN A 84 20.90 5.45 0.44
CA GLN A 84 19.89 6.24 1.13
C GLN A 84 18.93 5.36 1.95
N PHE A 85 18.59 4.18 1.42
CA PHE A 85 17.76 3.19 2.13
C PHE A 85 18.51 2.60 3.32
N GLU A 86 19.79 2.29 3.17
CA GLU A 86 20.67 1.87 4.28
C GLU A 86 20.69 2.91 5.40
N LYS A 87 20.87 4.20 5.04
CA LYS A 87 20.80 5.30 6.02
C LYS A 87 19.44 5.39 6.71
N TRP A 88 18.34 5.11 6.02
CA TRP A 88 17.02 5.09 6.65
C TRP A 88 16.85 3.88 7.57
N ARG A 89 17.29 2.70 7.14
CA ARG A 89 17.31 1.46 7.94
C ARG A 89 18.07 1.68 9.25
N ASP A 90 19.26 2.26 9.19
CA ASP A 90 20.15 2.41 10.35
C ASP A 90 19.64 3.45 11.36
N LYS A 91 18.73 4.34 10.95
CA LYS A 91 18.17 5.40 11.80
C LYS A 91 16.94 5.00 12.60
N THR A 92 16.31 3.89 12.27
CA THR A 92 15.04 3.46 12.89
C THR A 92 15.24 2.23 13.78
N PRO A 93 14.35 1.95 14.74
CA PRO A 93 14.41 0.75 15.57
C PRO A 93 14.39 -0.56 14.74
N GLU A 94 14.84 -1.66 15.34
CA GLU A 94 14.89 -3.00 14.70
C GLU A 94 13.53 -3.48 14.17
N ASN A 95 12.47 -3.22 14.94
CA ASN A 95 11.10 -3.63 14.59
C ASN A 95 10.38 -2.64 13.66
N PHE A 96 11.04 -1.57 13.23
CA PHE A 96 10.44 -0.62 12.30
C PHE A 96 10.38 -1.21 10.89
N ARG A 97 9.31 -0.92 10.13
CA ARG A 97 9.15 -1.41 8.75
C ARG A 97 8.91 -0.28 7.76
N PHE A 98 9.57 -0.37 6.61
CA PHE A 98 9.39 0.54 5.49
C PHE A 98 8.58 -0.14 4.39
N PHE A 99 7.53 0.53 3.93
CA PHE A 99 6.72 0.10 2.80
C PHE A 99 6.94 1.09 1.66
N PRO A 100 7.99 0.93 0.84
CA PRO A 100 8.32 1.89 -0.21
C PRO A 100 7.36 1.78 -1.40
N LYS A 101 6.98 2.94 -1.95
CA LYS A 101 6.13 3.01 -3.13
C LYS A 101 6.96 2.81 -4.39
N VAL A 102 6.53 1.94 -5.28
CA VAL A 102 7.16 1.80 -6.60
C VAL A 102 7.03 3.11 -7.37
N VAL A 103 8.12 3.53 -8.03
CA VAL A 103 8.24 4.81 -8.72
C VAL A 103 7.18 4.97 -9.81
N GLN A 104 6.68 6.20 -10.00
CA GLN A 104 5.61 6.53 -10.97
C GLN A 104 5.95 6.17 -12.41
N ASN A 105 7.24 6.05 -12.75
CA ASN A 105 7.69 5.59 -14.06
C ASN A 105 7.14 4.19 -14.38
N VAL A 106 6.94 3.34 -13.36
CA VAL A 106 6.38 2.00 -13.53
C VAL A 106 4.86 2.07 -13.67
N SER A 107 4.16 2.65 -12.68
CA SER A 107 2.70 2.52 -12.59
C SER A 107 1.90 3.59 -13.34
N HIS A 108 2.47 4.78 -13.56
CA HIS A 108 1.75 5.91 -14.18
C HIS A 108 2.23 6.16 -15.61
N TRP A 109 3.54 6.30 -15.82
CA TRP A 109 4.08 6.62 -17.15
C TRP A 109 4.23 5.37 -18.02
N GLY A 110 4.88 4.33 -17.51
CA GLY A 110 5.00 3.05 -18.20
C GLY A 110 3.71 2.25 -18.22
N ARG A 111 2.79 2.49 -17.26
CA ARG A 111 1.54 1.72 -17.11
C ARG A 111 1.81 0.21 -17.19
N LEU A 112 2.84 -0.23 -16.45
CA LEU A 112 3.35 -1.61 -16.40
C LEU A 112 4.01 -2.14 -17.69
N ASN A 113 4.17 -1.33 -18.74
CA ASN A 113 4.76 -1.75 -20.01
C ASN A 113 6.20 -1.26 -20.17
N ASP A 114 7.10 -2.14 -20.63
CA ASP A 114 8.53 -1.86 -20.85
C ASP A 114 9.25 -1.25 -19.63
N VAL A 115 8.95 -1.78 -18.44
CA VAL A 115 9.39 -1.22 -17.14
C VAL A 115 10.56 -1.96 -16.50
N ASP A 116 11.04 -3.05 -17.08
CA ASP A 116 11.95 -4.02 -16.44
C ASP A 116 13.21 -3.36 -15.86
N ARG A 117 13.89 -2.53 -16.67
CA ARG A 117 15.09 -1.80 -16.23
C ARG A 117 14.83 -0.91 -15.00
N VAL A 118 13.67 -0.27 -14.95
CA VAL A 118 13.29 0.60 -13.81
C VAL A 118 12.92 -0.25 -12.60
N VAL A 119 12.26 -1.39 -12.80
CA VAL A 119 11.93 -2.33 -11.73
C VAL A 119 13.22 -2.88 -11.10
N GLU A 120 14.22 -3.26 -11.89
CA GLU A 120 15.53 -3.71 -11.41
C GLU A 120 16.22 -2.64 -10.53
N GLU A 121 16.25 -1.39 -11.00
CA GLU A 121 16.81 -0.27 -10.24
C GLU A 121 16.09 -0.06 -8.90
N VAL A 122 14.76 -0.11 -8.91
CA VAL A 122 13.92 0.07 -7.72
C VAL A 122 14.12 -1.07 -6.72
N VAL A 123 14.09 -2.32 -7.19
CA VAL A 123 14.29 -3.53 -6.37
C VAL A 123 15.68 -3.53 -5.74
N HIS A 124 16.72 -3.21 -6.52
CA HIS A 124 18.08 -3.08 -6.01
C HIS A 124 18.19 -2.00 -4.92
N ALA A 125 17.53 -0.85 -5.12
CA ALA A 125 17.54 0.22 -4.14
C ALA A 125 16.81 -0.18 -2.84
N PHE A 126 15.63 -0.80 -2.96
CA PHE A 126 14.84 -1.26 -1.81
C PHE A 126 15.56 -2.33 -0.99
N GLY A 127 16.43 -3.13 -1.62
CA GLY A 127 17.27 -4.10 -0.93
C GLY A 127 18.18 -3.49 0.16
N GLY A 128 18.43 -2.18 0.15
CA GLY A 128 19.14 -1.49 1.23
C GLY A 128 18.40 -1.44 2.58
N LEU A 129 17.11 -1.81 2.61
CA LEU A 129 16.30 -1.89 3.83
C LEU A 129 16.42 -3.24 4.54
N GLU A 130 16.89 -4.29 3.86
CA GLU A 130 17.08 -5.63 4.39
C GLU A 130 15.87 -6.13 5.22
N GLU A 131 16.05 -6.51 6.48
CA GLU A 131 15.02 -7.03 7.38
C GLU A 131 13.91 -6.02 7.70
N LYS A 132 14.17 -4.72 7.48
CA LYS A 132 13.20 -3.64 7.67
C LYS A 132 12.36 -3.37 6.42
N LEU A 133 12.64 -4.03 5.31
CA LEU A 133 11.78 -4.01 4.14
C LEU A 133 10.46 -4.74 4.47
N GLY A 134 9.36 -3.99 4.49
CA GLY A 134 8.02 -4.55 4.47
C GLY A 134 7.67 -5.02 3.06
N ARG A 135 6.43 -4.77 2.64
CA ARG A 135 6.04 -4.93 1.23
C ARG A 135 6.30 -3.63 0.48
N ALA A 136 6.97 -3.69 -0.67
CA ALA A 136 6.86 -2.62 -1.64
C ALA A 136 5.40 -2.52 -2.09
N PHE A 137 4.93 -1.34 -2.44
CA PHE A 137 3.57 -1.20 -2.96
C PHE A 137 3.52 -0.40 -4.26
N LEU A 138 2.68 -0.88 -5.17
CA LEU A 138 2.45 -0.26 -6.47
C LEU A 138 0.99 0.16 -6.57
N GLN A 139 0.79 1.47 -6.63
CA GLN A 139 -0.52 2.06 -6.86
C GLN A 139 -0.67 2.43 -8.34
N LEU A 140 -1.68 1.85 -8.99
CA LEU A 140 -2.04 2.18 -10.37
C LEU A 140 -2.85 3.48 -10.42
N LYS A 141 -2.91 4.10 -11.60
CA LYS A 141 -3.75 5.28 -11.81
C LYS A 141 -5.23 4.88 -11.81
N ASP A 142 -6.08 5.85 -11.52
CA ASP A 142 -7.54 5.69 -11.49
C ASP A 142 -8.17 5.38 -12.85
N ASP A 143 -7.49 5.68 -13.96
CA ASP A 143 -7.90 5.33 -15.33
C ASP A 143 -7.21 4.05 -15.87
N PHE A 144 -6.47 3.33 -15.02
CA PHE A 144 -5.94 2.02 -15.38
C PHE A 144 -7.02 0.99 -15.16
N ALA A 145 -7.62 0.50 -16.26
CA ALA A 145 -8.83 -0.31 -16.26
C ALA A 145 -8.53 -1.75 -16.74
N PRO A 146 -9.44 -2.71 -16.51
CA PRO A 146 -9.26 -4.12 -16.87
C PRO A 146 -8.96 -4.41 -18.34
N LYS A 147 -9.24 -3.49 -19.27
CA LYS A 147 -8.79 -3.63 -20.67
C LYS A 147 -7.27 -3.82 -20.81
N ASP A 148 -6.50 -3.42 -19.79
CA ASP A 148 -5.04 -3.55 -19.72
C ASP A 148 -4.62 -4.79 -18.86
N PHE A 149 -5.50 -5.79 -18.66
CA PHE A 149 -5.27 -6.95 -17.78
C PHE A 149 -3.98 -7.72 -18.11
N ASP A 150 -3.69 -7.96 -19.38
CA ASP A 150 -2.48 -8.69 -19.81
C ASP A 150 -1.19 -8.06 -19.27
N ARG A 151 -1.19 -6.72 -19.12
CA ARG A 151 -0.04 -6.00 -18.53
C ARG A 151 0.09 -6.28 -17.05
N VAL A 152 -1.03 -6.43 -16.34
CA VAL A 152 -1.04 -6.80 -14.92
C VAL A 152 -0.51 -8.22 -14.75
N ALA A 153 -1.02 -9.18 -15.53
CA ALA A 153 -0.58 -10.57 -15.49
C ALA A 153 0.93 -10.68 -15.75
N THR A 154 1.40 -10.13 -16.87
CA THR A 154 2.82 -10.13 -17.25
C THR A 154 3.70 -9.47 -16.18
N PHE A 155 3.27 -8.32 -15.65
CA PHE A 155 4.01 -7.62 -14.60
C PHE A 155 4.09 -8.43 -13.29
N CYS A 156 2.99 -9.08 -12.88
CA CYS A 156 2.95 -9.89 -11.67
C CYS A 156 3.87 -11.11 -11.78
N GLU A 157 3.90 -11.76 -12.96
CA GLU A 157 4.77 -12.89 -13.27
C GLU A 157 6.25 -12.48 -13.23
N ASN A 158 6.60 -11.35 -13.85
CA ASN A 158 7.98 -10.89 -13.98
C ASN A 158 8.51 -10.12 -12.76
N TRP A 159 7.66 -9.75 -11.80
CA TRP A 159 8.10 -9.03 -10.61
C TRP A 159 9.16 -9.81 -9.82
N PRO A 160 10.33 -9.22 -9.50
CA PRO A 160 11.38 -9.90 -8.75
C PRO A 160 10.93 -10.36 -7.36
N LYS A 161 10.81 -11.68 -7.18
CA LYS A 161 10.22 -12.30 -5.97
C LYS A 161 11.01 -12.05 -4.68
N ALA A 162 12.25 -11.56 -4.78
CA ALA A 162 13.07 -11.15 -3.64
C ALA A 162 12.48 -9.95 -2.87
N VAL A 163 11.64 -9.13 -3.51
CA VAL A 163 10.95 -8.01 -2.87
C VAL A 163 9.45 -8.31 -2.82
N PRO A 164 8.85 -8.48 -1.64
CA PRO A 164 7.41 -8.65 -1.51
C PRO A 164 6.65 -7.44 -2.08
N LEU A 165 5.61 -7.70 -2.87
CA LEU A 165 4.81 -6.66 -3.51
C LEU A 165 3.36 -6.67 -2.98
N ALA A 166 2.78 -5.48 -2.95
CA ALA A 166 1.35 -5.24 -2.82
C ALA A 166 0.89 -4.31 -3.97
N MET A 167 -0.28 -4.56 -4.55
CA MET A 167 -0.80 -3.77 -5.67
C MET A 167 -2.16 -3.17 -5.32
N GLU A 168 -2.38 -1.92 -5.73
CA GLU A 168 -3.61 -1.16 -5.51
C GLU A 168 -4.23 -0.77 -6.86
N PHE A 169 -5.44 -1.25 -7.08
CA PHE A 169 -6.26 -0.98 -8.26
C PHE A 169 -7.35 0.03 -7.89
N ARG A 170 -7.51 1.06 -8.73
CA ARG A 170 -8.36 2.22 -8.41
C ARG A 170 -9.52 2.43 -9.36
N HIS A 171 -9.53 1.74 -10.49
CA HIS A 171 -10.65 1.80 -11.42
C HIS A 171 -11.77 0.88 -10.90
N PRO A 172 -13.03 1.34 -10.81
CA PRO A 172 -14.12 0.54 -10.26
C PRO A 172 -14.33 -0.80 -11.00
N ASP A 173 -14.11 -0.81 -12.31
CA ASP A 173 -14.30 -2.01 -13.16
C ASP A 173 -13.40 -3.20 -12.78
N TRP A 174 -12.30 -3.02 -12.01
CA TRP A 174 -11.52 -4.16 -11.50
C TRP A 174 -12.32 -5.04 -10.53
N TYR A 175 -13.29 -4.45 -9.84
CA TYR A 175 -14.11 -5.13 -8.83
C TYR A 175 -15.59 -5.19 -9.22
N GLY A 176 -16.03 -4.37 -10.18
CA GLY A 176 -17.42 -4.30 -10.64
C GLY A 176 -17.89 -5.50 -11.47
N ASP A 177 -16.97 -6.18 -12.17
CA ASP A 177 -17.24 -7.44 -12.87
C ASP A 177 -16.63 -8.60 -12.09
N LYS A 178 -17.45 -9.60 -11.76
CA LYS A 178 -17.02 -10.74 -10.95
C LYS A 178 -15.96 -11.58 -11.64
N THR A 179 -16.03 -11.76 -12.96
CA THR A 179 -15.07 -12.57 -13.72
C THR A 179 -13.70 -11.89 -13.70
N ILE A 180 -13.67 -10.60 -14.00
CA ILE A 180 -12.44 -9.79 -13.97
C ILE A 180 -11.83 -9.78 -12.55
N ALA A 181 -12.66 -9.62 -11.52
CA ALA A 181 -12.20 -9.62 -10.14
C ALA A 181 -11.58 -10.97 -9.75
N GLU A 182 -12.23 -12.09 -10.07
CA GLU A 182 -11.70 -13.44 -9.78
C GLU A 182 -10.39 -13.72 -10.54
N GLU A 183 -10.30 -13.35 -11.81
CA GLU A 183 -9.05 -13.47 -12.59
C GLU A 183 -7.93 -12.64 -11.95
N LEU A 184 -8.23 -11.40 -11.55
CA LEU A 184 -7.27 -10.55 -10.84
C LEU A 184 -6.80 -11.23 -9.55
N TYR A 185 -7.72 -11.76 -8.73
CA TYR A 185 -7.37 -12.42 -7.48
C TYR A 185 -6.48 -13.65 -7.70
N GLN A 186 -6.75 -14.44 -8.74
CA GLN A 186 -5.94 -15.61 -9.10
C GLN A 186 -4.53 -15.22 -9.52
N VAL A 187 -4.38 -14.17 -10.34
CA VAL A 187 -3.07 -13.64 -10.76
C VAL A 187 -2.27 -13.18 -9.55
N LEU A 188 -2.90 -12.43 -8.64
CA LEU A 188 -2.24 -11.91 -7.44
C LEU A 188 -1.87 -13.03 -6.45
N GLU A 189 -2.76 -14.00 -6.21
CA GLU A 189 -2.48 -15.17 -5.34
C GLU A 189 -1.34 -16.01 -5.89
N SER A 190 -1.38 -16.37 -7.17
CA SER A 190 -0.37 -17.22 -7.83
C SER A 190 1.02 -16.59 -7.81
N ASN A 191 1.08 -15.26 -7.71
CA ASN A 191 2.33 -14.50 -7.66
C ASN A 191 2.72 -14.02 -6.26
N ASN A 192 1.97 -14.39 -5.20
CA ASN A 192 2.16 -13.95 -3.81
C ASN A 192 2.16 -12.41 -3.64
N ILE A 193 1.32 -11.72 -4.41
CA ILE A 193 1.16 -10.26 -4.39
C ILE A 193 -0.08 -9.92 -3.56
N SER A 194 0.07 -9.02 -2.59
CA SER A 194 -1.05 -8.59 -1.75
C SER A 194 -1.96 -7.61 -2.51
N ASN A 195 -3.27 -7.90 -2.54
CA ASN A 195 -4.29 -6.99 -3.01
C ASN A 195 -4.55 -5.92 -1.93
N ILE A 196 -4.26 -4.66 -2.24
CA ILE A 196 -4.40 -3.56 -1.29
C ILE A 196 -5.87 -3.15 -1.20
N ILE A 197 -6.40 -3.14 0.01
CA ILE A 197 -7.74 -2.60 0.28
C ILE A 197 -7.61 -1.09 0.48
N THR A 198 -8.33 -0.31 -0.31
CA THR A 198 -8.31 1.16 -0.21
C THR A 198 -9.55 1.65 0.51
N ASP A 199 -9.35 2.20 1.70
CA ASP A 199 -10.43 2.74 2.51
C ASP A 199 -10.43 4.26 2.47
N THR A 200 -11.28 4.84 1.61
CA THR A 200 -11.48 6.29 1.51
C THR A 200 -12.96 6.62 1.37
N ALA A 201 -13.37 7.77 1.89
CA ALA A 201 -14.79 8.16 1.99
C ALA A 201 -15.53 8.11 0.64
N GLY A 202 -14.97 8.74 -0.40
CA GLY A 202 -15.62 8.84 -1.70
C GLY A 202 -15.44 7.63 -2.62
N ARG A 203 -14.77 6.56 -2.19
CA ARG A 203 -14.53 5.36 -3.00
C ARG A 203 -14.76 4.08 -2.19
N ARG A 204 -15.97 3.94 -1.65
CA ARG A 204 -16.40 2.73 -0.90
C ARG A 204 -16.34 1.47 -1.77
N ASP A 205 -16.42 1.63 -3.09
CA ASP A 205 -16.26 0.57 -4.09
C ASP A 205 -14.88 -0.12 -4.05
N LEU A 206 -13.90 0.46 -3.36
CA LEU A 206 -12.55 -0.12 -3.22
C LEU A 206 -12.33 -0.86 -1.90
N VAL A 207 -13.35 -0.97 -1.05
CA VAL A 207 -13.33 -1.77 0.18
C VAL A 207 -13.80 -3.19 -0.15
N HIS A 208 -13.07 -3.89 -1.03
CA HIS A 208 -13.50 -5.16 -1.62
C HIS A 208 -13.34 -6.39 -0.69
N MET A 209 -12.77 -6.24 0.50
CA MET A 209 -12.59 -7.28 1.54
C MET A 209 -12.04 -8.63 1.02
N ARG A 210 -11.11 -8.54 0.05
CA ARG A 210 -10.49 -9.69 -0.62
C ARG A 210 -8.98 -9.67 -0.47
N LEU A 211 -8.46 -10.51 0.42
CA LEU A 211 -7.01 -10.73 0.58
C LEU A 211 -6.51 -11.78 -0.40
N THR A 212 -5.34 -11.56 -1.00
CA THR A 212 -4.66 -12.51 -1.90
C THR A 212 -3.35 -13.05 -1.31
N THR A 213 -3.02 -12.62 -0.10
CA THR A 213 -1.92 -13.16 0.71
C THR A 213 -2.36 -13.16 2.18
N PRO A 214 -1.71 -13.92 3.08
CA PRO A 214 -1.98 -13.87 4.51
C PRO A 214 -1.65 -12.51 5.19
N ASN A 215 -1.23 -11.50 4.41
CA ASN A 215 -0.91 -10.17 4.90
C ASN A 215 -1.99 -9.21 4.40
N CYS A 216 -2.71 -8.58 5.32
CA CYS A 216 -3.62 -7.48 5.00
C CYS A 216 -2.83 -6.18 4.84
N PHE A 217 -3.01 -5.49 3.71
CA PHE A 217 -2.47 -4.16 3.48
C PHE A 217 -3.65 -3.22 3.20
N VAL A 218 -4.02 -2.44 4.21
CA VAL A 218 -5.06 -1.41 4.12
C VAL A 218 -4.40 -0.06 3.91
N ARG A 219 -4.85 0.67 2.89
CA ARG A 219 -4.52 2.09 2.73
C ARG A 219 -5.71 2.93 3.15
N TYR A 220 -5.65 3.38 4.41
CA TYR A 220 -6.68 4.18 5.03
C TYR A 220 -6.46 5.68 4.74
N THR A 221 -7.46 6.32 4.16
CA THR A 221 -7.51 7.77 3.96
C THR A 221 -8.57 8.37 4.87
N GLY A 222 -8.11 9.10 5.88
CA GLY A 222 -8.98 9.84 6.79
C GLY A 222 -9.77 10.92 6.05
N ALA A 223 -11.05 11.05 6.40
CA ALA A 223 -11.92 12.12 5.95
C ALA A 223 -11.73 13.43 6.75
N ASN A 224 -10.95 13.39 7.83
CA ASN A 224 -10.84 14.43 8.86
C ASN A 224 -12.20 14.75 9.49
N HIS A 225 -12.96 13.71 9.80
CA HIS A 225 -14.30 13.77 10.37
C HIS A 225 -14.43 12.76 11.52
N ALA A 226 -15.38 12.94 12.44
CA ALA A 226 -15.57 12.06 13.58
C ALA A 226 -15.82 10.58 13.19
N SER A 227 -16.37 10.35 12.00
CA SER A 227 -16.54 9.02 11.42
C SER A 227 -15.22 8.25 11.23
N ASP A 228 -14.07 8.94 11.19
CA ASP A 228 -12.78 8.26 11.03
C ASP A 228 -12.47 7.34 12.22
N TYR A 229 -12.90 7.69 13.43
CA TYR A 229 -12.71 6.85 14.62
C TYR A 229 -13.52 5.55 14.52
N THR A 230 -14.82 5.65 14.23
CA THR A 230 -15.68 4.47 14.03
C THR A 230 -15.16 3.59 12.90
N ARG A 231 -14.75 4.17 11.77
CA ARG A 231 -14.15 3.41 10.67
C ARG A 231 -12.88 2.66 11.07
N MET A 232 -12.07 3.23 11.97
CA MET A 232 -10.88 2.56 12.47
C MET A 232 -11.25 1.42 13.42
N ASP A 233 -12.28 1.60 14.26
CA ASP A 233 -12.81 0.56 15.14
C ASP A 233 -13.36 -0.61 14.30
N ASP A 234 -14.11 -0.33 13.23
CA ASP A 234 -14.65 -1.34 12.29
C ASP A 234 -13.56 -2.19 11.61
N TRP A 235 -12.31 -1.72 11.52
CA TRP A 235 -11.19 -2.50 10.99
C TRP A 235 -10.54 -3.43 12.03
N ILE A 236 -10.81 -3.19 13.31
CA ILE A 236 -10.23 -3.92 14.44
C ILE A 236 -11.17 -5.04 14.91
N GLU A 237 -12.48 -4.83 14.84
CA GLU A 237 -13.53 -5.81 15.20
C GLU A 237 -13.61 -6.99 14.21
#